data_AF-A0A7Y1SN91-F1
#
_entry.id   AF-A0A7Y1SN91-F1
#
_cell.length_a   1.000
_cell.length_b   1.000
_cell.length_c   1.000
_cell.angle_alpha   90.00
_cell.angle_beta   90.00
_cell.angle_gamma   90.00
#
_symmetry.space_group_name_H-M   'P 1'
#
loop_
_entity.id
_entity.type
_entity.pdbx_description
1 polymer ?
#
loop_
_entity_poly.entity_id
_entity_poly.type
_entity_poly.pdbx_seq_one_letter_code
_entity_poly.pdbx_strand_id
1 'polypeptide(L)'
;MRMPINKRLFATLVLSGMVSGCASINMPDLDFIKIPEFKEEAENLGGYPNVEDAPQVPTDIRSDAQWDKDAKQLMAKRDSFGPVPEGEPMESDAEFNKRVDDLVAKVEEYKLDDPQ
;
A
#
# COMPACT_ATOMS: atom_id res chain seq x y z
N MET A 1 -45.83 -40.92 -10.29
CA MET A 1 -45.22 -40.29 -11.48
C MET A 1 -44.21 -39.26 -10.98
N ARG A 2 -42.90 -39.58 -10.97
CA ARG A 2 -41.84 -38.68 -10.48
C ARG A 2 -41.05 -38.18 -11.68
N MET A 3 -41.10 -36.88 -11.96
CA MET A 3 -40.25 -36.24 -12.98
C MET A 3 -38.79 -36.21 -12.50
N PRO A 4 -37.81 -36.58 -13.34
CA PRO A 4 -36.40 -36.41 -12.99
C PRO A 4 -36.03 -34.92 -13.08
N ILE A 5 -35.75 -34.32 -11.92
CA ILE A 5 -35.20 -32.96 -11.83
C ILE A 5 -33.82 -32.98 -12.49
N ASN A 6 -33.72 -32.28 -13.62
CA ASN A 6 -32.50 -32.23 -14.41
C ASN A 6 -31.48 -31.34 -13.68
N LYS A 7 -30.45 -31.96 -13.08
CA LYS A 7 -29.47 -31.29 -12.20
C LYS A 7 -28.80 -30.09 -12.86
N ARG A 8 -28.68 -30.09 -14.19
CA ARG A 8 -28.16 -28.97 -14.99
C ARG A 8 -29.08 -27.75 -14.97
N LEU A 9 -30.39 -27.96 -15.03
CA LEU A 9 -31.41 -26.90 -15.00
C LEU A 9 -31.50 -26.26 -13.60
N PHE A 10 -31.32 -27.06 -12.55
CA PHE A 10 -31.30 -26.57 -11.17
C PHE A 10 -30.04 -25.72 -10.89
N ALA A 11 -28.89 -26.12 -11.44
CA ALA A 11 -27.63 -25.39 -11.28
C ALA A 11 -27.65 -24.01 -11.97
N THR A 12 -28.25 -23.88 -13.17
CA THR A 12 -28.37 -22.58 -13.85
C THR A 12 -29.32 -21.62 -13.15
N LEU A 13 -30.40 -22.13 -12.54
CA LEU A 13 -31.40 -21.31 -11.87
C LEU A 13 -30.88 -20.71 -10.54
N VAL A 14 -30.05 -21.47 -9.81
CA VAL A 14 -29.37 -21.00 -8.60
C VAL A 14 -28.30 -19.95 -8.92
N LEU A 15 -27.54 -20.13 -10.00
CA LEU A 15 -26.47 -19.20 -10.39
C LEU A 15 -27.03 -17.85 -10.87
N SER A 16 -28.18 -17.84 -11.56
CA SER A 16 -28.81 -16.59 -12.04
C SER A 16 -29.45 -15.76 -10.92
N GLY A 17 -29.81 -16.37 -9.79
CA GLY A 17 -30.39 -15.66 -8.63
C GLY A 17 -29.36 -14.88 -7.79
N MET A 18 -28.08 -15.21 -7.90
CA MET A 18 -27.02 -14.54 -7.12
C MET A 18 -26.58 -13.20 -7.71
N VAL A 19 -26.93 -12.89 -8.97
CA VAL A 19 -26.50 -11.65 -9.66
C VAL A 19 -27.46 -10.47 -9.39
N SER A 20 -28.62 -10.70 -8.78
CA SER A 20 -29.58 -9.63 -8.43
C SER A 20 -29.24 -8.88 -7.13
N GLY A 21 -28.09 -9.17 -6.51
CA GLY A 21 -27.69 -8.60 -5.20
C GLY A 21 -26.94 -7.26 -5.25
N CYS A 22 -26.47 -6.79 -6.41
CA CYS A 22 -25.80 -5.49 -6.53
C CYS A 22 -26.83 -4.36 -6.72
N ALA A 23 -27.75 -4.19 -5.77
CA ALA A 23 -28.55 -2.97 -5.70
C ALA A 23 -27.65 -1.87 -5.12
N SER A 24 -27.27 -0.91 -5.96
CA SER A 24 -26.65 0.34 -5.51
C SER A 24 -27.66 1.05 -4.60
N ILE A 25 -27.46 0.98 -3.29
CA ILE A 25 -28.21 1.79 -2.33
C ILE A 25 -27.79 3.23 -2.62
N ASN A 26 -28.73 4.03 -3.11
CA ASN A 26 -28.53 5.47 -3.27
C ASN A 26 -28.53 6.05 -1.85
N MET A 27 -27.34 6.18 -1.28
CA MET A 27 -27.17 6.78 0.04
C MET A 27 -27.60 8.24 -0.08
N PRO A 28 -28.49 8.76 0.79
CA PRO A 28 -28.77 10.19 0.81
C PRO A 28 -27.47 10.94 1.08
N ASP A 29 -27.30 12.12 0.47
CA ASP A 29 -26.18 13.02 0.79
C ASP A 29 -26.25 13.39 2.27
N LEU A 30 -25.51 12.64 3.10
CA LEU A 30 -25.33 12.92 4.51
C LEU A 30 -24.33 14.07 4.60
N ASP A 31 -24.87 15.28 4.65
CA ASP A 31 -24.09 16.49 4.87
C ASP A 31 -23.77 16.60 6.37
N PHE A 32 -22.74 15.87 6.80
CA PHE A 32 -22.28 15.83 8.21
C PHE A 32 -21.91 17.21 8.78
N ILE A 33 -21.62 18.19 7.91
CA ILE A 33 -21.30 19.57 8.28
C ILE A 33 -22.54 20.31 8.82
N LYS A 34 -23.75 19.87 8.45
CA LYS A 34 -25.02 20.45 8.96
C LYS A 34 -25.44 19.90 10.32
N ILE A 35 -24.75 18.90 10.85
CA ILE A 35 -25.02 18.37 12.19
C ILE A 35 -24.48 19.39 13.21
N PRO A 36 -25.31 19.89 14.13
CA PRO A 36 -24.93 20.98 15.02
C PRO A 36 -23.68 20.68 15.87
N GLU A 37 -23.47 19.42 16.22
CA GLU A 37 -22.29 18.95 16.97
C GLU A 37 -20.97 19.13 16.18
N PHE A 38 -20.99 18.98 14.86
CA PHE A 38 -19.82 19.16 13.99
C PHE A 38 -19.68 20.59 13.48
N LYS A 39 -20.76 21.37 13.49
CA LYS A 39 -20.78 22.74 12.98
C LYS A 39 -19.95 23.68 13.85
N GLU A 40 -20.08 23.59 15.17
CA GLU A 40 -19.30 24.43 16.10
C GLU A 40 -17.80 24.08 16.05
N GLU A 41 -17.46 22.80 15.90
CA GLU A 41 -16.06 22.37 15.75
C GLU A 41 -15.51 22.80 14.39
N ALA A 42 -16.25 22.57 13.29
CA ALA A 42 -15.85 22.97 11.94
C ALA A 42 -15.71 24.49 11.74
N GLU A 43 -16.57 25.30 12.38
CA GLU A 43 -16.48 26.77 12.33
C GLU A 43 -15.27 27.31 13.13
N ASN A 44 -14.78 26.54 14.11
CA ASN A 44 -13.63 26.88 14.95
C ASN A 44 -12.30 26.26 14.47
N LEU A 45 -12.31 25.47 13.40
CA LEU A 45 -11.12 24.95 12.71
C LEU A 45 -10.41 26.06 11.92
N GLY A 46 -9.87 27.06 12.64
CA GLY A 46 -9.05 28.12 12.04
C GLY A 46 -7.64 27.62 11.69
N GLY A 47 -7.11 28.07 10.55
CA GLY A 47 -5.69 27.87 10.19
C GLY A 47 -5.39 26.74 9.20
N TYR A 48 -6.41 26.15 8.56
CA TYR A 48 -6.16 25.25 7.43
C TYR A 48 -5.75 26.08 6.21
N PRO A 49 -4.70 25.67 5.48
CA PRO A 49 -4.40 26.26 4.18
C PRO A 49 -5.62 26.10 3.27
N ASN A 50 -5.89 27.11 2.44
CA ASN A 50 -7.02 27.01 1.52
C ASN A 50 -6.79 25.84 0.57
N VAL A 51 -7.88 25.23 0.07
CA VAL A 51 -7.77 24.20 -0.98
C VAL A 51 -7.03 24.75 -2.21
N GLU A 52 -7.15 26.06 -2.46
CA GLU A 52 -6.42 26.79 -3.50
C GLU A 52 -4.91 26.90 -3.22
N ASP A 53 -4.51 26.87 -1.95
CA ASP A 53 -3.11 26.85 -1.50
C ASP A 53 -2.53 25.43 -1.45
N ALA A 54 -3.33 24.41 -1.77
CA ALA A 54 -2.83 23.05 -1.85
C ALA A 54 -1.80 22.94 -2.98
N PRO A 55 -0.69 22.21 -2.79
CA PRO A 55 0.23 21.91 -3.86
C PRO A 55 -0.53 21.29 -5.03
N GLN A 56 -0.22 21.77 -6.24
CA GLN A 56 -0.76 21.17 -7.45
C GLN A 56 -0.39 19.69 -7.51
N VAL A 57 -1.30 18.88 -8.07
CA VAL A 57 -1.04 17.45 -8.29
C VAL A 57 0.30 17.32 -9.02
N PRO A 58 1.21 16.44 -8.56
CA PRO A 58 2.48 16.22 -9.23
C PRO A 58 2.24 15.92 -10.71
N THR A 59 2.96 16.62 -11.59
CA THR A 59 2.85 16.40 -13.04
C THR A 59 3.62 15.16 -13.49
N ASP A 60 4.56 14.69 -12.67
CA ASP A 60 5.34 13.47 -12.88
C ASP A 60 4.78 12.31 -12.04
N ILE A 61 3.56 11.90 -12.36
CA ILE A 61 2.97 10.68 -11.80
C ILE A 61 3.26 9.53 -12.78
N ARG A 62 3.79 8.43 -12.23
CA ARG A 62 4.00 7.21 -13.02
C ARG A 62 2.68 6.72 -13.60
N SER A 63 2.70 6.31 -14.86
CA SER A 63 1.54 5.67 -15.49
C SER A 63 1.27 4.28 -14.89
N ASP A 64 0.02 3.83 -15.00
CA ASP A 64 -0.38 2.48 -14.56
C ASP A 64 0.50 1.38 -15.17
N ALA A 65 0.83 1.52 -16.46
CA ALA A 65 1.71 0.59 -17.16
C ALA A 65 3.13 0.57 -16.57
N GLN A 66 3.64 1.72 -16.11
CA GLN A 66 4.95 1.81 -15.46
C GLN A 66 4.91 1.17 -14.07
N TRP A 67 3.84 1.38 -13.30
CA TRP A 67 3.62 0.69 -12.03
C TRP A 67 3.58 -0.83 -12.19
N ASP A 68 2.82 -1.32 -13.15
CA ASP A 68 2.71 -2.76 -13.45
C ASP A 68 4.06 -3.36 -13.86
N LYS A 69 4.82 -2.64 -14.69
CA LYS A 69 6.15 -3.07 -15.12
C LYS A 69 7.10 -3.19 -13.93
N ASP A 70 7.14 -2.17 -13.07
CA ASP A 70 8.03 -2.14 -11.91
C ASP A 70 7.66 -3.22 -10.89
N ALA A 71 6.35 -3.44 -10.66
CA ALA A 71 5.87 -4.52 -9.82
C ALA A 71 6.30 -5.90 -10.34
N LYS A 72 6.14 -6.15 -11.66
CA LYS A 72 6.60 -7.40 -12.29
C LYS A 72 8.11 -7.58 -12.17
N GLN A 73 8.89 -6.51 -12.31
CA GLN A 73 10.35 -6.57 -12.13
C GLN A 73 10.74 -6.91 -10.70
N LEU A 74 10.06 -6.35 -9.70
CA LEU A 74 10.30 -6.68 -8.29
C LEU A 74 9.95 -8.15 -7.99
N MET A 75 8.82 -8.63 -8.50
CA MET A 75 8.44 -10.04 -8.37
C MET A 75 9.46 -10.96 -9.03
N ALA A 76 9.91 -10.64 -10.24
CA ALA A 76 10.94 -11.41 -10.93
C ALA A 76 12.27 -11.42 -10.16
N LYS A 77 12.66 -10.28 -9.57
CA LYS A 77 13.85 -10.22 -8.70
C LYS A 77 13.69 -11.11 -7.47
N ARG A 78 12.55 -11.02 -6.77
CA ARG A 78 12.23 -11.91 -5.63
C ARG A 78 12.33 -13.38 -6.03
N ASP A 79 11.72 -13.75 -7.15
CA ASP A 79 11.67 -15.14 -7.62
C ASP A 79 13.04 -15.61 -8.13
N SER A 80 13.92 -14.69 -8.50
CA SER A 80 15.31 -14.99 -8.88
C SER A 80 16.25 -15.20 -7.69
N PHE A 81 15.80 -14.93 -6.45
CA PHE A 81 16.58 -15.33 -5.28
C PHE A 81 16.59 -16.85 -5.20
N GLY A 82 17.73 -17.43 -5.60
CA GLY A 82 18.03 -18.83 -5.31
C GLY A 82 18.17 -19.06 -3.80
N PRO A 83 18.21 -20.33 -3.38
CA PRO A 83 18.63 -20.64 -2.02
C PRO A 83 19.98 -19.97 -1.74
N VAL A 84 20.11 -19.33 -0.58
CA VAL A 84 21.41 -18.85 -0.10
C VAL A 84 22.37 -20.03 -0.15
N PRO A 85 23.54 -19.92 -0.79
CA PRO A 85 24.52 -20.99 -0.79
C PRO A 85 24.78 -21.42 0.66
N GLU A 86 24.47 -22.66 1.00
CA GLU A 86 24.86 -23.20 2.30
C GLU A 86 26.39 -23.14 2.38
N GLY A 87 26.90 -22.29 3.27
CA GLY A 87 28.33 -22.24 3.57
C GLY A 87 29.12 -21.07 3.00
N GLU A 88 28.52 -19.90 2.74
CA GLU A 88 29.36 -18.69 2.87
C GLU A 88 29.95 -18.69 4.29
N PRO A 89 31.28 -18.62 4.45
CA PRO A 89 31.88 -18.56 5.77
C PRO A 89 31.30 -17.33 6.44
N MET A 90 30.51 -17.56 7.49
CA MET A 90 30.14 -16.51 8.42
C MET A 90 31.44 -15.90 8.87
N GLU A 91 31.62 -14.60 8.61
CA GLU A 91 32.81 -13.88 9.04
C GLU A 91 33.03 -14.17 10.52
N SER A 92 34.29 -14.43 10.88
CA SER A 92 34.61 -14.68 12.28
C SER A 92 34.20 -13.46 13.10
N ASP A 93 33.85 -13.68 14.37
CA ASP A 93 33.50 -12.57 15.28
C ASP A 93 34.59 -11.48 15.30
N ALA A 94 35.86 -11.86 15.10
CA ALA A 94 36.99 -10.95 15.00
C ALA A 94 36.92 -10.04 13.74
N GLU A 95 36.57 -10.59 12.58
CA GLU A 95 36.39 -9.84 11.33
C GLU A 95 35.15 -8.95 11.36
N PHE A 96 34.09 -9.42 12.04
CA PHE A 96 32.90 -8.61 12.30
C PHE A 96 33.22 -7.41 13.19
N ASN A 97 33.87 -7.63 14.35
CA ASN A 97 34.20 -6.55 15.28
C ASN A 97 35.14 -5.52 14.66
N LYS A 98 36.13 -5.95 13.88
CA LYS A 98 37.04 -5.02 13.18
C LYS A 98 36.29 -4.09 12.22
N ARG A 99 35.29 -4.60 11.48
CA ARG A 99 34.48 -3.75 10.60
C ARG A 99 33.57 -2.81 11.36
N VAL A 100 33.04 -3.23 12.51
CA VAL A 100 32.27 -2.35 13.39
C VAL A 100 33.13 -1.18 13.85
N ASP A 101 34.35 -1.45 14.31
CA ASP A 101 35.31 -0.42 14.72
C ASP A 101 35.66 0.53 13.58
N ASP A 102 35.94 -0.01 12.38
CA ASP A 102 36.21 0.79 11.17
C ASP A 102 35.01 1.68 10.78
N LEU A 103 33.78 1.21 11.00
CA LEU A 103 32.56 1.96 10.70
C LEU A 103 32.32 3.07 11.72
N VAL A 104 32.58 2.79 13.01
CA VAL A 104 32.51 3.79 14.08
C VAL A 104 33.50 4.93 13.81
N ALA A 105 34.74 4.60 13.46
CA ALA A 105 35.77 5.60 13.12
C ALA A 105 35.34 6.51 11.97
N LYS A 106 34.73 5.95 10.91
CA LYS A 106 34.19 6.74 9.80
C LYS A 106 33.06 7.66 10.23
N VAL A 107 32.13 7.17 11.06
CA VAL A 107 31.03 7.99 11.58
C VAL A 107 31.55 9.14 12.44
N GLU A 108 32.59 8.90 13.24
CA GLU A 108 33.24 9.96 14.02
C GLU A 108 33.93 11.00 13.13
N GLU A 109 34.63 10.57 12.08
CA GLU A 109 35.19 11.48 11.07
C GLU A 109 34.11 12.35 10.42
N TYR A 110 33.00 11.74 9.99
CA TYR A 110 31.86 12.48 9.42
C TYR A 110 31.24 13.48 10.41
N LYS A 111 31.15 13.13 11.70
CA LYS A 111 30.62 14.04 12.73
C LYS A 111 31.54 15.23 12.99
N LEU A 112 32.85 15.06 12.81
CA LEU A 112 33.82 16.15 12.98
C LEU A 112 33.80 17.13 11.79
N ASP A 113 33.39 16.67 10.61
CA ASP A 113 33.26 17.47 9.39
C ASP A 113 31.89 18.13 9.23
N ASP A 114 30.91 17.81 10.10
CA ASP A 114 29.58 18.40 10.10
C ASP A 114 29.61 19.80 10.75
N PRO A 115 29.36 20.91 10.00
CA PRO A 115 29.27 22.23 10.60
C PRO A 115 28.03 22.30 11.51
N GLN A 116 28.28 22.56 12.81
CA GLN A 116 27.27 22.76 13.86
C GLN A 116 26.13 23.71 13.45
#